data_AF-A0A350DHM0-F1
#
_entry.id   AF-A0A350DHM0-F1
#
_cell.length_a   1.000
_cell.length_b   1.000
_cell.length_c   1.000
_cell.angle_alpha   90.00
_cell.angle_beta   90.00
_cell.angle_gamma   90.00
#
_symmetry.space_group_name_H-M   'P 1'
#
loop_
_entity.id
_entity.type
_entity.pdbx_description
1 polymer ?
#
loop_
_entity_poly.entity_id
_entity_poly.type
_entity_poly.pdbx_seq_one_letter_code
_entity_poly.pdbx_strand_id
1 'polypeptide(L)'
;SFPAGSGLVAFAAATGVMPLDMPESVLVRFKGKRQPGVTLRDLVHAIPLYAIKQGLLTVEKSGKKNAFSGRVLEIEGLEDLTVEQAFELSDASAERSAAGCTITLSEESVTEYLKSNITLLKWMIANGYGDERTISRRIEGMEAWLANPSLMRADKDAEYAEVIEIDLSDIKEPVLCAPNDPDDARLLSDVAGEKIDEVFIGSCMTNIGHFRAAGKLLEKQPAGSLKTRLWLAPPTKMDQHQLTEEGYYGIYGRAGARMEMPGCSLCMGNQARVAAKSTVVSTSTRNFPNR
;
A
#
# COMPACT_ATOMS: atom_id res chain seq x y z
N SER A 1 -5.34 0.76 -12.81
CA SER A 1 -5.71 2.16 -13.16
C SER A 1 -4.49 2.86 -13.73
N PHE A 2 -4.68 3.95 -14.48
CA PHE A 2 -3.59 4.82 -14.94
C PHE A 2 -3.78 6.21 -14.31
N PRO A 3 -3.00 6.58 -13.28
CA PRO A 3 -3.12 7.89 -12.64
C PRO A 3 -2.82 9.03 -13.62
N ALA A 4 -3.55 10.14 -13.50
CA ALA A 4 -3.41 11.26 -14.42
C ALA A 4 -3.59 12.62 -13.73
N GLY A 5 -3.10 13.66 -14.38
CA GLY A 5 -3.34 15.05 -13.96
C GLY A 5 -4.82 15.45 -14.09
N SER A 6 -5.22 16.50 -13.39
CA SER A 6 -6.62 16.95 -13.29
C SER A 6 -7.31 17.19 -14.64
N GLY A 7 -6.58 17.68 -15.65
CA GLY A 7 -7.12 17.91 -17.00
C GLY A 7 -7.58 16.62 -17.68
N LEU A 8 -6.76 15.56 -17.61
CA LEU A 8 -7.11 14.26 -18.21
C LEU A 8 -8.21 13.54 -17.41
N VAL A 9 -8.20 13.70 -16.08
CA VAL A 9 -9.28 13.20 -15.21
C VAL A 9 -10.61 13.87 -15.56
N ALA A 10 -10.62 15.19 -15.77
CA ALA A 10 -11.81 15.92 -16.18
C ALA A 10 -12.35 15.45 -17.54
N PHE A 11 -11.45 15.24 -18.51
CA PHE A 11 -11.81 14.69 -19.82
C PHE A 11 -12.44 13.29 -19.68
N ALA A 12 -11.82 12.40 -18.92
CA ALA A 12 -12.30 11.03 -18.73
C ALA A 12 -13.64 10.99 -18.00
N ALA A 13 -13.81 11.81 -16.97
CA ALA A 13 -15.06 11.92 -16.23
C ALA A 13 -16.20 12.48 -17.11
N ALA A 14 -15.90 13.41 -18.02
CA ALA A 14 -16.91 14.01 -18.90
C ALA A 14 -17.34 13.10 -20.06
N THR A 15 -16.41 12.30 -20.60
CA THR A 15 -16.63 11.52 -21.83
C THR A 15 -16.82 10.03 -21.60
N GLY A 16 -16.42 9.51 -20.44
CA GLY A 16 -16.41 8.08 -20.16
C GLY A 16 -15.27 7.30 -20.84
N VAL A 17 -14.30 7.99 -21.46
CA VAL A 17 -13.14 7.38 -22.15
C VAL A 17 -11.85 8.10 -21.81
N MET A 18 -10.71 7.44 -21.96
CA MET A 18 -9.39 8.01 -21.67
C MET A 18 -8.39 7.62 -22.77
N PRO A 19 -7.67 8.58 -23.39
CA PRO A 19 -6.57 8.26 -24.31
C PRO A 19 -5.43 7.56 -23.55
N LEU A 20 -4.87 6.53 -24.18
CA LEU A 20 -3.78 5.75 -23.60
C LEU A 20 -2.91 5.19 -24.74
N ASP A 21 -1.64 5.60 -24.75
CA ASP A 21 -0.61 4.88 -25.48
C ASP A 21 -0.18 3.69 -24.60
N MET A 22 -0.49 2.48 -25.04
CA MET A 22 -0.35 1.28 -24.20
C MET A 22 1.14 1.07 -23.84
N PRO A 23 1.51 1.10 -22.54
CA PRO A 23 2.89 0.87 -22.16
C PRO A 23 3.27 -0.60 -22.26
N GLU A 24 4.57 -0.86 -22.43
CA GLU A 24 5.14 -2.19 -22.20
C GLU A 24 5.00 -2.60 -20.72
N SER A 25 5.11 -3.89 -20.44
CA SER A 25 4.97 -4.46 -19.10
C SER A 25 6.29 -5.00 -18.53
N VAL A 26 6.42 -4.95 -17.21
CA VAL A 26 7.46 -5.63 -16.41
C VAL A 26 6.78 -6.59 -15.47
N LEU A 27 7.15 -7.87 -15.52
CA LEU A 27 6.62 -8.89 -14.63
C LEU A 27 7.48 -9.03 -13.38
N VAL A 28 6.85 -8.99 -12.21
CA VAL A 28 7.43 -9.40 -10.93
C VAL A 28 6.71 -10.64 -10.44
N ARG A 29 7.43 -11.75 -10.27
CA ARG A 29 6.87 -13.02 -9.82
C ARG A 29 7.48 -13.44 -8.49
N PHE A 30 6.64 -13.57 -7.47
CA PHE A 30 7.05 -14.15 -6.19
C PHE A 30 6.91 -15.67 -6.22
N LYS A 31 7.85 -16.38 -5.59
CA LYS A 31 7.79 -17.84 -5.42
C LYS A 31 8.18 -18.26 -4.01
N GLY A 32 7.72 -19.43 -3.56
CA GLY A 32 8.06 -19.97 -2.24
C GLY A 32 7.12 -19.51 -1.13
N LYS A 33 7.61 -19.52 0.12
CA LYS A 33 6.84 -19.16 1.32
C LYS A 33 7.53 -18.04 2.09
N ARG A 34 6.73 -17.08 2.57
CA ARG A 34 7.20 -16.00 3.45
C ARG A 34 7.87 -16.55 4.70
N GLN A 35 9.01 -15.95 5.07
CA GLN A 35 9.74 -16.30 6.28
C GLN A 35 9.07 -15.70 7.54
N PRO A 36 9.29 -16.28 8.74
CA PRO A 36 8.78 -15.74 9.98
C PRO A 36 9.22 -14.28 10.20
N GLY A 37 8.28 -13.41 10.59
CA GLY A 37 8.55 -11.99 10.84
C GLY A 37 8.61 -11.11 9.59
N VAL A 38 8.61 -11.69 8.39
CA VAL A 38 8.52 -10.94 7.12
C VAL A 38 7.07 -10.64 6.79
N THR A 39 6.77 -9.36 6.59
CA THR A 39 5.45 -8.83 6.29
C THR A 39 5.24 -8.65 4.79
N LEU A 40 4.01 -8.31 4.37
CA LEU A 40 3.75 -7.95 2.98
C LEU A 40 4.49 -6.67 2.57
N ARG A 41 4.65 -5.72 3.50
CA ARG A 41 5.39 -4.49 3.25
C ARG A 41 6.87 -4.72 2.94
N ASP A 42 7.45 -5.78 3.50
CA ASP A 42 8.82 -6.18 3.16
C ASP A 42 8.92 -6.72 1.73
N LEU A 43 7.89 -7.40 1.23
CA LEU A 43 7.81 -7.85 -0.17
C LEU A 43 7.68 -6.65 -1.13
N VAL A 44 6.95 -5.60 -0.73
CA VAL A 44 6.89 -4.33 -1.48
C VAL A 44 8.29 -3.74 -1.65
N HIS A 45 9.06 -3.64 -0.57
CA HIS A 45 10.43 -3.11 -0.62
C HIS A 45 11.45 -4.10 -1.22
N ALA A 46 11.12 -5.40 -1.28
CA ALA A 46 11.95 -6.38 -1.97
C ALA A 46 11.99 -6.14 -3.49
N ILE A 47 10.93 -5.57 -4.10
CA ILE A 47 10.92 -5.25 -5.53
C ILE A 47 12.07 -4.31 -5.93
N PRO A 48 12.22 -3.09 -5.35
CA PRO A 48 13.39 -2.25 -5.63
C PRO A 48 14.71 -2.91 -5.23
N LEU A 49 14.77 -3.64 -4.12
CA LEU A 49 15.99 -4.31 -3.66
C LEU A 49 16.51 -5.31 -4.71
N TYR A 50 15.64 -6.17 -5.25
CA TYR A 50 16.02 -7.15 -6.26
C TYR A 50 16.29 -6.52 -7.63
N ALA A 51 15.54 -5.48 -8.01
CA ALA A 51 15.83 -4.72 -9.23
C ALA A 51 17.22 -4.07 -9.17
N ILE A 52 17.64 -3.55 -8.01
CA ILE A 52 18.99 -3.02 -7.81
C ILE A 52 20.04 -4.13 -7.91
N LYS A 53 19.82 -5.27 -7.25
CA LYS A 53 20.73 -6.44 -7.32
C LYS A 53 20.93 -6.93 -8.76
N GLN A 54 19.90 -6.83 -9.59
CA GLN A 54 19.94 -7.23 -11.01
C GLN A 54 20.43 -6.12 -11.95
N GLY A 55 20.70 -4.91 -11.45
CA GLY A 55 21.16 -3.77 -12.25
C GLY A 55 20.06 -3.11 -13.11
N LEU A 56 18.79 -3.44 -12.84
CA LEU A 56 17.60 -2.91 -13.50
C LEU A 56 17.11 -1.59 -12.88
N LEU A 57 17.58 -1.27 -11.68
CA LEU A 57 17.29 -0.03 -10.96
C LEU A 57 18.57 0.54 -10.34
N THR A 58 18.75 1.85 -10.39
CA THR A 58 19.84 2.56 -9.68
C THR A 58 19.29 3.64 -8.76
N VAL A 59 19.96 3.83 -7.62
CA VAL A 59 19.64 4.91 -6.66
C VAL A 59 20.17 6.27 -7.15
N GLU A 60 21.34 6.28 -7.81
CA GLU A 60 21.92 7.50 -8.35
C GLU A 60 20.96 8.21 -9.32
N LYS A 61 20.79 9.53 -9.12
CA LYS A 61 19.87 10.34 -9.94
C LYS A 61 20.44 10.63 -11.33
N SER A 62 21.75 10.83 -11.44
CA SER A 62 22.42 11.04 -12.72
C SER A 62 22.45 9.72 -13.49
N GLY A 63 21.96 9.72 -14.74
CA GLY A 63 21.93 8.51 -15.57
C GLY A 63 21.06 7.37 -15.01
N LYS A 64 20.04 7.70 -14.21
CA LYS A 64 19.22 6.73 -13.48
C LYS A 64 18.66 5.65 -14.40
N LYS A 65 18.95 4.39 -14.07
CA LYS A 65 18.26 3.22 -14.65
C LYS A 65 17.03 2.91 -13.81
N ASN A 66 15.91 2.70 -14.46
CA ASN A 66 14.68 2.26 -13.81
C ASN A 66 13.83 1.49 -14.82
N ALA A 67 13.92 0.15 -14.79
CA ALA A 67 13.16 -0.72 -15.68
C ALA A 67 11.65 -0.48 -15.61
N PHE A 68 11.11 -0.06 -14.46
CA PHE A 68 9.68 0.16 -14.25
C PHE A 68 9.15 1.48 -14.83
N SER A 69 10.04 2.45 -15.12
CA SER A 69 9.66 3.82 -15.45
C SER A 69 8.78 3.87 -16.71
N GLY A 70 7.55 4.37 -16.57
CA GLY A 70 6.60 4.51 -17.66
C GLY A 70 5.96 3.20 -18.14
N ARG A 71 6.24 2.06 -17.50
CA ARG A 71 5.71 0.73 -17.85
C ARG A 71 4.57 0.31 -16.93
N VAL A 72 3.86 -0.76 -17.28
CA VAL A 72 2.93 -1.44 -16.36
C VAL A 72 3.70 -2.42 -15.49
N LEU A 73 3.53 -2.34 -14.17
CA LEU A 73 4.05 -3.33 -13.23
C LEU A 73 3.02 -4.45 -13.05
N GLU A 74 3.35 -5.66 -13.48
CA GLU A 74 2.50 -6.84 -13.31
C GLU A 74 3.05 -7.74 -12.20
N ILE A 75 2.19 -8.17 -11.28
CA ILE A 75 2.61 -8.93 -10.09
C ILE A 75 1.88 -10.27 -10.01
N GLU A 76 2.64 -11.35 -9.83
CA GLU A 76 2.13 -12.72 -9.69
C GLU A 76 2.73 -13.48 -8.51
N GLY A 77 2.12 -14.63 -8.16
CA GLY A 77 2.64 -15.56 -7.15
C GLY A 77 2.13 -15.32 -5.72
N LEU A 78 1.13 -14.46 -5.55
CA LEU A 78 0.53 -14.09 -4.26
C LEU A 78 -1.02 -14.07 -4.35
N GLU A 79 -1.62 -15.06 -5.01
CA GLU A 79 -3.05 -15.03 -5.36
C GLU A 79 -4.00 -15.06 -4.16
N ASP A 80 -3.55 -15.58 -3.01
CA ASP A 80 -4.34 -15.73 -1.78
C ASP A 80 -4.38 -14.45 -0.92
N LEU A 81 -3.78 -13.34 -1.38
CA LEU A 81 -3.88 -12.07 -0.67
C LEU A 81 -5.32 -11.55 -0.67
N THR A 82 -5.72 -10.91 0.42
CA THR A 82 -6.95 -10.10 0.42
C THR A 82 -6.78 -8.90 -0.52
N VAL A 83 -7.87 -8.31 -1.00
CA VAL A 83 -7.80 -7.16 -1.92
C VAL A 83 -7.10 -5.95 -1.27
N GLU A 84 -7.28 -5.73 0.03
CA GLU A 84 -6.60 -4.66 0.76
C GLU A 84 -5.09 -4.93 0.92
N GLN A 85 -4.69 -6.19 1.05
CA GLN A 85 -3.28 -6.58 1.04
C GLN A 85 -2.67 -6.38 -0.36
N ALA A 86 -3.38 -6.80 -1.41
CA ALA A 86 -2.97 -6.58 -2.78
C ALA A 86 -2.75 -5.09 -3.10
N PHE A 87 -3.55 -4.22 -2.46
CA PHE A 87 -3.39 -2.78 -2.57
C PHE A 87 -2.01 -2.30 -2.10
N GLU A 88 -1.41 -2.88 -1.06
CA GLU A 88 -0.06 -2.52 -0.58
C GLU A 88 1.00 -2.68 -1.68
N LEU A 89 0.88 -3.70 -2.53
CA LEU A 89 1.78 -3.89 -3.68
C LEU A 89 1.47 -2.91 -4.82
N SER A 90 0.20 -2.77 -5.16
CA SER A 90 -0.21 -1.93 -6.29
C SER A 90 -0.03 -0.43 -6.04
N ASP A 91 -0.21 0.04 -4.79
CA ASP A 91 -0.06 1.45 -4.42
C ASP A 91 1.40 1.89 -4.55
N ALA A 92 2.34 1.07 -4.07
CA ALA A 92 3.77 1.31 -4.14
C ALA A 92 4.36 1.27 -5.57
N SER A 93 3.60 0.82 -6.57
CA SER A 93 3.99 0.92 -7.98
C SER A 93 4.20 2.39 -8.41
N ALA A 94 3.52 3.34 -7.77
CA ALA A 94 3.70 4.76 -8.00
C ALA A 94 5.15 5.20 -7.71
N GLU A 95 5.75 4.71 -6.63
CA GLU A 95 7.15 4.99 -6.27
C GLU A 95 8.15 4.32 -7.23
N ARG A 96 7.73 3.33 -8.03
CA ARG A 96 8.53 2.77 -9.13
C ARG A 96 8.49 3.62 -10.40
N SER A 97 7.71 4.70 -10.41
CA SER A 97 7.38 5.47 -11.61
C SER A 97 6.67 4.62 -12.69
N ALA A 98 5.96 3.57 -12.28
CA ALA A 98 5.13 2.77 -13.18
C ALA A 98 3.92 3.60 -13.65
N ALA A 99 3.49 3.39 -14.89
CA ALA A 99 2.30 4.02 -15.44
C ALA A 99 1.00 3.44 -14.85
N GLY A 100 1.06 2.17 -14.45
CA GLY A 100 -0.03 1.44 -13.83
C GLY A 100 0.45 0.13 -13.21
N CYS A 101 -0.44 -0.56 -12.53
CA CYS A 101 -0.15 -1.85 -11.91
C CYS A 101 -1.32 -2.81 -12.06
N THR A 102 -1.00 -4.09 -12.20
CA THR A 102 -1.93 -5.22 -12.03
C THR A 102 -1.33 -6.25 -11.08
N ILE A 103 -2.19 -6.98 -10.39
CA ILE A 103 -1.82 -8.10 -9.52
C ILE A 103 -2.81 -9.23 -9.72
N THR A 104 -2.29 -10.43 -9.93
CA THR A 104 -3.12 -11.64 -10.06
C THR A 104 -3.62 -12.06 -8.69
N LEU A 105 -4.95 -12.11 -8.54
CA LEU A 105 -5.65 -12.55 -7.32
C LEU A 105 -6.60 -13.70 -7.60
N SER A 106 -6.94 -14.46 -6.55
CA SER A 106 -7.96 -15.49 -6.60
C SER A 106 -9.37 -14.89 -6.74
N GLU A 107 -10.29 -15.68 -7.33
CA GLU A 107 -11.71 -15.31 -7.38
C GLU A 107 -12.34 -15.22 -5.98
N GLU A 108 -11.84 -16.02 -5.04
CA GLU A 108 -12.30 -16.03 -3.64
C GLU A 108 -12.01 -14.69 -2.95
N SER A 109 -10.77 -14.20 -3.03
CA SER A 109 -10.38 -12.91 -2.45
C SER A 109 -11.21 -11.76 -3.01
N VAL A 110 -11.47 -11.74 -4.32
CA VAL A 110 -12.29 -10.71 -4.97
C VAL A 110 -13.76 -10.84 -4.54
N THR A 111 -14.28 -12.07 -4.48
CA THR A 111 -15.65 -12.37 -4.05
C THR A 111 -15.93 -11.89 -2.63
N GLU A 112 -15.03 -12.19 -1.69
CA GLU A 112 -15.13 -11.74 -0.30
C GLU A 112 -15.21 -10.21 -0.22
N TYR A 113 -14.31 -9.52 -0.91
CA TYR A 113 -14.23 -8.07 -0.91
C TYR A 113 -15.49 -7.42 -1.52
N LEU A 114 -16.01 -7.94 -2.63
CA LEU A 114 -17.23 -7.42 -3.24
C LEU A 114 -18.46 -7.59 -2.35
N LYS A 115 -18.60 -8.72 -1.64
CA LYS A 115 -19.70 -8.92 -0.68
C LYS A 115 -19.68 -7.89 0.45
N SER A 116 -18.49 -7.63 1.00
CA SER A 116 -18.30 -6.58 2.00
C SER A 116 -18.65 -5.19 1.45
N ASN A 117 -18.16 -4.86 0.25
CA ASN A 117 -18.40 -3.57 -0.39
C ASN A 117 -19.86 -3.32 -0.73
N ILE A 118 -20.61 -4.32 -1.20
CA ILE A 118 -22.06 -4.18 -1.46
C ILE A 118 -22.78 -3.77 -0.17
N THR A 119 -22.43 -4.37 0.96
CA THR A 119 -23.00 -4.02 2.26
C THR A 119 -22.66 -2.58 2.65
N LEU A 120 -21.40 -2.17 2.46
CA LEU A 120 -20.96 -0.80 2.70
C LEU A 120 -21.70 0.22 1.82
N LEU A 121 -21.84 -0.06 0.52
CA LEU A 121 -22.52 0.84 -0.42
C LEU A 121 -24.02 0.96 -0.10
N LYS A 122 -24.69 -0.13 0.28
CA LYS A 122 -26.09 -0.10 0.77
C LYS A 122 -26.21 0.73 2.05
N TRP A 123 -25.26 0.58 2.98
CA TRP A 123 -25.21 1.41 4.18
C TRP A 123 -24.98 2.89 3.84
N MET A 124 -24.14 3.22 2.86
CA MET A 124 -23.92 4.60 2.40
C MET A 124 -25.20 5.23 1.86
N ILE A 125 -25.98 4.51 1.06
CA ILE A 125 -27.31 4.97 0.60
C ILE A 125 -28.22 5.25 1.80
N ALA A 126 -28.31 4.31 2.75
CA ALA A 126 -29.14 4.45 3.94
C ALA A 126 -28.75 5.65 4.83
N ASN A 127 -27.51 6.14 4.72
CA ASN A 127 -26.99 7.30 5.44
C ASN A 127 -26.92 8.58 4.58
N GLY A 128 -27.59 8.61 3.42
CA GLY A 128 -27.74 9.82 2.61
C GLY A 128 -26.47 10.26 1.88
N TYR A 129 -25.57 9.33 1.53
CA TYR A 129 -24.35 9.65 0.78
C TYR A 129 -24.63 9.85 -0.71
N GLY A 130 -24.32 11.04 -1.23
CA GLY A 130 -24.12 11.28 -2.66
C GLY A 130 -25.32 10.97 -3.57
N ASP A 131 -25.03 10.58 -4.81
CA ASP A 131 -26.04 10.21 -5.81
C ASP A 131 -26.40 8.73 -5.71
N GLU A 132 -27.61 8.46 -5.20
CA GLU A 132 -28.11 7.09 -4.97
C GLU A 132 -28.09 6.24 -6.25
N ARG A 133 -28.47 6.81 -7.40
CA ARG A 133 -28.53 6.09 -8.68
C ARG A 133 -27.17 5.54 -9.07
N THR A 134 -26.12 6.33 -8.90
CA THR A 134 -24.75 5.94 -9.19
C THR A 134 -24.28 4.80 -8.29
N ILE A 135 -24.60 4.87 -7.00
CA ILE A 135 -24.22 3.83 -6.02
C ILE A 135 -25.00 2.53 -6.30
N SER A 136 -26.32 2.62 -6.53
CA SER A 136 -27.17 1.47 -6.85
C SER A 136 -26.72 0.75 -8.12
N ARG A 137 -26.39 1.48 -9.19
CA ARG A 137 -25.85 0.90 -10.43
C ARG A 137 -24.51 0.18 -10.18
N ARG A 138 -23.66 0.68 -9.27
CA ARG A 138 -22.42 -0.02 -8.90
C ARG A 138 -22.72 -1.31 -8.13
N ILE A 139 -23.68 -1.28 -7.21
CA ILE A 139 -24.13 -2.48 -6.47
C ILE A 139 -24.61 -3.55 -7.45
N GLU A 140 -25.49 -3.20 -8.39
CA GLU A 140 -26.02 -4.14 -9.41
C GLU A 140 -24.88 -4.77 -10.22
N GLY A 141 -23.88 -3.98 -10.63
CA GLY A 141 -22.71 -4.51 -11.35
C GLY A 141 -21.86 -5.47 -10.52
N MET A 142 -21.70 -5.20 -9.21
CA MET A 142 -21.01 -6.12 -8.29
C MET A 142 -21.80 -7.42 -8.09
N GLU A 143 -23.12 -7.33 -7.90
CA GLU A 143 -24.01 -8.49 -7.75
C GLU A 143 -24.05 -9.34 -9.03
N ALA A 144 -24.04 -8.71 -10.21
CA ALA A 144 -23.97 -9.40 -11.49
C ALA A 144 -22.65 -10.18 -11.68
N TRP A 145 -21.52 -9.59 -11.29
CA TRP A 145 -20.23 -10.31 -11.31
C TRP A 145 -20.25 -11.48 -10.31
N LEU A 146 -20.78 -11.28 -9.10
CA LEU A 146 -20.89 -12.34 -8.08
C LEU A 146 -21.78 -13.51 -8.51
N ALA A 147 -22.74 -13.30 -9.41
CA ALA A 147 -23.59 -14.35 -9.95
C ALA A 147 -22.85 -15.28 -10.95
N ASN A 148 -21.79 -14.78 -11.59
CA ASN A 148 -20.94 -15.54 -12.50
C ASN A 148 -19.49 -15.03 -12.42
N PRO A 149 -18.76 -15.34 -11.33
CA PRO A 149 -17.40 -14.86 -11.13
C PRO A 149 -16.48 -15.32 -12.26
N SER A 150 -15.69 -14.40 -12.79
CA SER A 150 -14.66 -14.70 -13.77
C SER A 150 -13.59 -13.62 -13.73
N LEU A 151 -12.33 -14.04 -13.76
CA LEU A 151 -11.16 -13.18 -13.83
C LEU A 151 -10.37 -13.46 -15.10
N MET A 152 -9.85 -12.39 -15.71
CA MET A 152 -8.86 -12.53 -16.78
C MET A 152 -7.53 -13.03 -16.19
N ARG A 153 -6.79 -13.78 -17.01
CA ARG A 153 -5.44 -14.26 -16.73
C ARG A 153 -4.55 -13.93 -17.93
N ALA A 154 -3.28 -13.66 -17.66
CA ALA A 154 -2.29 -13.51 -18.72
C ALA A 154 -2.14 -14.85 -19.47
N ASP A 155 -1.96 -14.77 -20.78
CA ASP A 155 -1.62 -15.94 -21.59
C ASP A 155 -0.22 -16.45 -21.21
N LYS A 156 0.03 -17.75 -21.41
CA LYS A 156 1.28 -18.39 -21.00
C LYS A 156 2.50 -17.88 -21.78
N ASP A 157 2.27 -17.33 -22.96
CA ASP A 157 3.22 -16.78 -23.91
C ASP A 157 3.20 -15.24 -23.93
N ALA A 158 2.62 -14.60 -22.91
CA ALA A 158 2.70 -13.15 -22.76
C ALA A 158 4.17 -12.68 -22.69
N GLU A 159 4.50 -11.68 -23.52
CA GLU A 159 5.85 -11.09 -23.57
C GLU A 159 5.96 -9.91 -22.60
N TYR A 160 7.08 -9.85 -21.90
CA TYR A 160 7.41 -8.79 -20.95
C TYR A 160 8.76 -8.22 -21.31
N ALA A 161 8.93 -6.92 -21.09
CA ALA A 161 10.21 -6.27 -21.34
C ALA A 161 11.28 -6.71 -20.33
N GLU A 162 10.87 -6.97 -19.10
CA GLU A 162 11.71 -7.52 -18.05
C GLU A 162 10.88 -8.49 -17.19
N VAL A 163 11.54 -9.53 -16.67
CA VAL A 163 10.95 -10.49 -15.72
C VAL A 163 11.85 -10.58 -14.50
N ILE A 164 11.31 -10.22 -13.33
CA ILE A 164 12.00 -10.25 -12.05
C ILE A 164 11.38 -11.34 -11.19
N GLU A 165 12.12 -12.43 -10.98
CA GLU A 165 11.73 -13.47 -10.03
C GLU A 165 12.29 -13.18 -8.63
N ILE A 166 11.43 -13.27 -7.61
CA ILE A 166 11.79 -13.07 -6.21
C ILE A 166 11.41 -14.32 -5.42
N ASP A 167 12.41 -15.03 -4.89
CA ASP A 167 12.18 -16.14 -3.97
C ASP A 167 11.93 -15.61 -2.55
N LEU A 168 10.76 -15.93 -2.00
CA LEU A 168 10.37 -15.53 -0.65
C LEU A 168 11.25 -16.19 0.42
N SER A 169 11.96 -17.28 0.13
CA SER A 169 12.91 -17.86 1.08
C SER A 169 14.19 -17.04 1.26
N ASP A 170 14.50 -16.16 0.31
CA ASP A 170 15.70 -15.33 0.33
C ASP A 170 15.48 -14.02 1.11
N ILE A 171 14.21 -13.66 1.40
CA ILE A 171 13.86 -12.52 2.25
C ILE A 171 13.80 -13.02 3.69
N LYS A 172 14.90 -12.88 4.43
CA LYS A 172 15.06 -13.43 5.79
C LYS A 172 14.94 -12.41 6.91
N GLU A 173 14.86 -11.14 6.55
CA GLU A 173 14.75 -10.02 7.47
C GLU A 173 13.94 -8.88 6.83
N PRO A 174 13.43 -7.93 7.63
CA PRO A 174 12.69 -6.79 7.11
C PRO A 174 13.50 -5.95 6.13
N VAL A 175 12.81 -5.34 5.18
CA VAL A 175 13.41 -4.47 4.16
C VAL A 175 12.83 -3.07 4.31
N LEU A 176 13.68 -2.05 4.30
CA LEU A 176 13.30 -0.65 4.50
C LEU A 176 13.78 0.21 3.33
N CYS A 177 13.09 1.33 3.07
CA CYS A 177 13.62 2.39 2.20
C CYS A 177 14.39 3.39 3.05
N ALA A 178 15.69 3.53 2.79
CA ALA A 178 16.59 4.44 3.48
C ALA A 178 16.20 5.91 3.28
N PRO A 179 16.64 6.83 4.17
CA PRO A 179 16.14 8.21 4.18
C PRO A 179 16.23 8.91 2.83
N ASN A 180 15.15 9.61 2.46
CA ASN A 180 15.09 10.54 1.32
C ASN A 180 15.04 9.94 -0.08
N ASP A 181 14.97 8.61 -0.22
CA ASP A 181 14.77 7.96 -1.52
C ASP A 181 13.93 6.68 -1.40
N PRO A 182 12.74 6.58 -2.01
CA PRO A 182 11.94 5.36 -1.97
C PRO A 182 12.57 4.21 -2.78
N ASP A 183 13.55 4.50 -3.65
CA ASP A 183 14.32 3.47 -4.37
C ASP A 183 15.43 2.84 -3.53
N ASP A 184 15.93 3.50 -2.49
CA ASP A 184 17.09 3.04 -1.71
C ASP A 184 16.65 1.97 -0.69
N ALA A 185 16.27 0.80 -1.20
CA ALA A 185 15.87 -0.34 -0.40
C ALA A 185 17.08 -1.06 0.21
N ARG A 186 17.04 -1.26 1.52
CA ARG A 186 18.12 -1.89 2.32
C ARG A 186 17.57 -2.91 3.29
N LEU A 187 18.39 -3.86 3.70
CA LEU A 187 18.04 -4.82 4.75
C LEU A 187 18.07 -4.13 6.11
N LEU A 188 17.28 -4.62 7.06
CA LEU A 188 17.30 -4.12 8.44
C LEU A 188 18.71 -4.17 9.03
N SER A 189 19.48 -5.24 8.78
CA SER A 189 20.87 -5.39 9.21
C SER A 189 21.78 -4.22 8.81
N ASP A 190 21.50 -3.59 7.66
CA ASP A 190 22.36 -2.53 7.10
C ASP A 190 22.13 -1.17 7.79
N VAL A 191 20.99 -1.00 8.47
CA VAL A 191 20.54 0.28 9.05
C VAL A 191 20.15 0.16 10.52
N ALA A 192 20.28 -1.03 11.12
CA ALA A 192 19.94 -1.26 12.51
C ALA A 192 20.83 -0.44 13.45
N GLY A 193 20.23 0.06 14.53
CA GLY A 193 20.92 0.87 15.54
C GLY A 193 20.76 2.38 15.37
N GLU A 194 20.17 2.83 14.25
CA GLU A 194 19.84 4.24 14.06
C GLU A 194 18.84 4.73 15.12
N LYS A 195 19.09 5.95 15.63
CA LYS A 195 18.21 6.57 16.62
C LYS A 195 16.95 7.08 15.92
N ILE A 196 15.78 6.64 16.40
CA ILE A 196 14.49 7.13 15.92
C ILE A 196 13.94 8.16 16.89
N ASP A 197 13.43 9.28 16.37
CA ASP A 197 12.80 10.34 17.15
C ASP A 197 11.26 10.23 17.06
N GLU A 198 10.73 9.96 15.87
CA GLU A 198 9.28 9.88 15.62
C GLU A 198 8.90 8.65 14.79
N VAL A 199 7.69 8.14 14.99
CA VAL A 199 7.15 6.99 14.27
C VAL A 199 5.75 7.33 13.77
N PHE A 200 5.45 7.03 12.51
CA PHE A 200 4.13 7.23 11.91
C PHE A 200 3.56 5.91 11.39
N ILE A 201 2.39 5.54 11.90
CA ILE A 201 1.59 4.40 11.40
C ILE A 201 0.23 4.94 10.96
N GLY A 202 0.00 4.95 9.65
CA GLY A 202 -1.29 5.35 9.09
C GLY A 202 -1.19 6.01 7.74
N SER A 203 -1.49 5.27 6.69
CA SER A 203 -1.62 5.82 5.34
C SER A 203 -2.59 4.95 4.54
N CYS A 204 -2.73 5.19 3.24
CA CYS A 204 -3.45 4.27 2.36
C CYS A 204 -2.80 2.87 2.31
N MET A 205 -1.52 2.73 2.66
CA MET A 205 -0.81 1.44 2.75
C MET A 205 -1.18 0.62 3.98
N THR A 206 -2.06 1.11 4.85
CA THR A 206 -2.42 0.41 6.09
C THR A 206 -3.91 0.08 6.11
N ASN A 207 -4.25 -1.14 6.54
CA ASN A 207 -5.58 -1.59 6.97
C ASN A 207 -5.64 -1.78 8.50
N ILE A 208 -6.83 -2.08 9.03
CA ILE A 208 -7.07 -2.29 10.47
C ILE A 208 -6.15 -3.33 11.11
N GLY A 209 -5.71 -4.35 10.37
CA GLY A 209 -4.82 -5.40 10.86
C GLY A 209 -3.48 -4.87 11.38
N HIS A 210 -2.91 -3.86 10.71
CA HIS A 210 -1.66 -3.22 11.12
C HIS A 210 -1.81 -2.48 12.45
N PHE A 211 -2.94 -1.79 12.64
CA PHE A 211 -3.25 -1.11 13.90
C PHE A 211 -3.41 -2.13 15.04
N ARG A 212 -4.18 -3.21 14.83
CA ARG A 212 -4.31 -4.29 15.81
C ARG A 212 -2.95 -4.90 16.17
N ALA A 213 -2.08 -5.13 15.20
CA ALA A 213 -0.72 -5.63 15.43
C ALA A 213 0.12 -4.65 16.27
N ALA A 214 0.13 -3.37 15.89
CA ALA A 214 0.81 -2.32 16.65
C ALA A 214 0.27 -2.23 18.10
N GLY A 215 -1.05 -2.29 18.27
CA GLY A 215 -1.69 -2.31 19.59
C GLY A 215 -1.23 -3.47 20.47
N LYS A 216 -1.19 -4.69 19.93
CA LYS A 216 -0.67 -5.87 20.66
C LYS A 216 0.80 -5.74 21.06
N LEU A 217 1.61 -5.04 20.27
CA LEU A 217 3.00 -4.74 20.62
C LEU A 217 3.10 -3.69 21.72
N LEU A 218 2.30 -2.63 21.63
CA LEU A 218 2.26 -1.54 22.61
C LEU A 218 1.69 -1.98 23.96
N GLU A 219 0.70 -2.88 23.98
CA GLU A 219 0.10 -3.40 25.21
C GLU A 219 1.12 -4.12 26.10
N LYS A 220 2.14 -4.75 25.50
CA LYS A 220 3.22 -5.43 26.21
C LYS A 220 4.25 -4.47 26.81
N GLN A 221 4.20 -3.19 26.46
CA GLN A 221 5.12 -2.18 26.96
C GLN A 221 4.53 -1.48 28.19
N PRO A 222 5.37 -1.06 29.15
CA PRO A 222 4.91 -0.24 30.27
C PRO A 222 4.26 1.07 29.78
N ALA A 223 3.24 1.54 30.49
CA ALA A 223 2.55 2.79 30.17
C ALA A 223 3.54 3.97 30.09
N GLY A 224 3.41 4.81 29.05
CA GLY A 224 4.26 5.99 28.84
C GLY A 224 5.74 5.70 28.60
N SER A 225 6.12 4.45 28.28
CA SER A 225 7.54 4.07 28.09
C SER A 225 8.11 4.39 26.70
N LEU A 226 7.29 4.88 25.77
CA LEU A 226 7.74 5.23 24.43
C LEU A 226 8.77 6.36 24.50
N LYS A 227 9.98 6.08 23.99
CA LYS A 227 11.06 7.08 23.84
C LYS A 227 10.86 7.95 22.60
N THR A 228 9.99 7.53 21.70
CA THR A 228 9.67 8.17 20.42
C THR A 228 8.30 8.83 20.48
N ARG A 229 8.08 9.87 19.68
CA ARG A 229 6.71 10.35 19.41
C ARG A 229 6.04 9.42 18.41
N LEU A 230 5.01 8.70 18.84
CA LEU A 230 4.21 7.83 17.98
C LEU A 230 2.96 8.55 17.48
N TRP A 231 2.75 8.51 16.17
CA TRP A 231 1.60 9.05 15.48
C TRP A 231 0.78 7.92 14.85
N LEU A 232 -0.53 7.89 15.14
CA LEU A 232 -1.45 6.87 14.63
C LEU A 232 -2.60 7.54 13.88
N ALA A 233 -2.78 7.20 12.61
CA ALA A 233 -3.82 7.75 11.75
C ALA A 233 -4.58 6.63 11.00
N PRO A 234 -5.69 6.10 11.54
CA PRO A 234 -6.51 5.12 10.83
C PRO A 234 -6.93 5.63 9.45
N PRO A 235 -6.99 4.80 8.40
CA PRO A 235 -7.25 5.29 7.04
C PRO A 235 -8.71 5.74 6.86
N THR A 236 -9.66 5.13 7.58
CA THR A 236 -11.09 5.49 7.50
C THR A 236 -11.74 5.65 8.87
N LYS A 237 -12.90 6.31 8.90
CA LYS A 237 -13.74 6.41 10.10
C LYS A 237 -14.27 5.05 10.56
N MET A 238 -14.42 4.08 9.66
CA MET A 238 -14.88 2.72 9.98
C MET A 238 -13.79 1.99 10.77
N ASP A 239 -12.53 2.10 10.34
CA ASP A 239 -11.39 1.54 11.08
C ASP A 239 -11.24 2.19 12.45
N GLN A 240 -11.34 3.52 12.53
CA GLN A 240 -11.32 4.24 13.81
C GLN A 240 -12.43 3.74 14.74
N HIS A 241 -13.66 3.61 14.24
CA HIS A 241 -14.79 3.16 15.03
C HIS A 241 -14.57 1.73 15.56
N GLN A 242 -14.20 0.81 14.68
CA GLN A 242 -13.93 -0.58 15.04
C GLN A 242 -12.78 -0.72 16.05
N LEU A 243 -11.68 0.02 15.86
CA LEU A 243 -10.55 0.04 16.82
C LEU A 243 -10.95 0.65 18.17
N THR A 244 -11.90 1.58 18.18
CA THR A 244 -12.45 2.16 19.40
C THR A 244 -13.30 1.14 20.14
N GLU A 245 -14.22 0.46 19.45
CA GLU A 245 -15.07 -0.60 20.01
C GLU A 245 -14.24 -1.76 20.59
N GLU A 246 -13.15 -2.12 19.92
CA GLU A 246 -12.22 -3.16 20.37
C GLU A 246 -11.30 -2.71 21.53
N GLY A 247 -11.37 -1.45 21.96
CA GLY A 247 -10.58 -0.91 23.07
C GLY A 247 -9.13 -0.56 22.73
N TYR A 248 -8.70 -0.65 21.47
CA TYR A 248 -7.34 -0.32 21.06
C TYR A 248 -6.98 1.15 21.29
N TYR A 249 -7.93 2.07 21.19
CA TYR A 249 -7.70 3.48 21.52
C TYR A 249 -7.23 3.69 22.97
N GLY A 250 -7.71 2.87 23.90
CA GLY A 250 -7.24 2.89 25.29
C GLY A 250 -5.79 2.39 25.42
N ILE A 251 -5.39 1.40 24.63
CA ILE A 251 -4.01 0.90 24.56
C ILE A 251 -3.09 1.99 24.00
N TYR A 252 -3.48 2.63 22.90
CA TYR A 252 -2.70 3.71 22.27
C TYR A 252 -2.51 4.91 23.19
N GLY A 253 -3.59 5.36 23.84
CA GLY A 253 -3.53 6.46 24.80
C GLY A 253 -2.60 6.16 25.99
N ARG A 254 -2.67 4.95 26.54
CA ARG A 254 -1.78 4.48 27.62
C ARG A 254 -0.31 4.45 27.19
N ALA A 255 -0.04 4.10 25.94
CA ALA A 255 1.30 4.13 25.37
C ALA A 255 1.84 5.56 25.16
N GLY A 256 0.97 6.58 25.18
CA GLY A 256 1.33 7.96 24.87
C GLY A 256 1.32 8.28 23.38
N ALA A 257 0.65 7.46 22.56
CA ALA A 257 0.53 7.71 21.13
C ALA A 257 -0.38 8.91 20.85
N ARG A 258 -0.01 9.71 19.85
CA ARG A 258 -0.83 10.79 19.30
C ARG A 258 -1.77 10.22 18.25
N MET A 259 -3.07 10.25 18.53
CA MET A 259 -4.11 9.84 17.60
C MET A 259 -4.49 11.00 16.69
N GLU A 260 -4.46 10.76 15.38
CA GLU A 260 -4.92 11.66 14.35
C GLU A 260 -6.31 11.23 13.86
N MET A 261 -7.07 12.19 13.31
CA MET A 261 -8.34 11.86 12.64
C MET A 261 -8.08 11.06 11.35
N PRO A 262 -9.05 10.25 10.90
CA PRO A 262 -8.89 9.48 9.68
C PRO A 262 -8.57 10.34 8.47
N GLY A 263 -7.54 9.96 7.73
CA GLY A 263 -7.07 10.70 6.55
C GLY A 263 -5.57 10.54 6.31
N CYS A 264 -5.04 11.34 5.38
CA CYS A 264 -3.63 11.26 4.98
C CYS A 264 -2.65 11.67 6.10
N SER A 265 -3.04 12.58 7.00
CA SER A 265 -2.21 13.04 8.11
C SER A 265 -0.77 13.42 7.67
N LEU A 266 0.25 12.91 8.35
CA LEU A 266 1.66 13.14 8.04
C LEU A 266 2.08 12.59 6.68
N CYS A 267 1.31 11.67 6.08
CA CYS A 267 1.65 11.10 4.79
C CYS A 267 1.81 12.19 3.73
N MET A 268 1.08 13.32 3.80
CA MET A 268 1.21 14.44 2.86
C MET A 268 2.16 15.57 3.32
N GLY A 269 2.30 15.79 4.63
CA GLY A 269 3.14 16.86 5.18
C GLY A 269 2.63 18.29 4.89
N ASN A 270 1.38 18.46 4.45
CA ASN A 270 0.79 19.77 4.10
C ASN A 270 0.05 20.46 5.27
N GLN A 271 -0.07 19.80 6.42
CA GLN A 271 -0.74 20.29 7.62
C GLN A 271 0.13 20.02 8.85
N ALA A 272 -0.12 18.91 9.54
CA ALA A 272 0.78 18.42 10.58
C ALA A 272 2.10 17.97 9.97
N ARG A 273 3.19 18.24 10.68
CA ARG A 273 4.55 17.84 10.30
C ARG A 273 5.27 17.28 11.52
N VAL A 274 6.22 16.39 11.26
CA VAL A 274 7.23 15.98 12.23
C VAL A 274 8.11 17.19 12.60
N ALA A 275 8.80 17.11 13.73
CA ALA A 275 9.74 18.15 14.12
C ALA A 275 10.92 18.24 13.14
N ALA A 276 11.48 19.44 13.02
CA ALA A 276 12.62 19.66 12.16
C ALA A 276 13.81 18.80 12.62
N LYS A 277 14.47 18.14 11.66
CA LYS A 277 15.63 17.26 11.88
C LYS A 277 15.35 15.98 12.67
N SER A 278 14.08 15.59 12.82
CA SER A 278 13.72 14.28 13.38
C SER A 278 14.07 13.14 12.42
N THR A 279 14.55 12.03 12.96
CA THR A 279 14.63 10.76 12.25
C THR A 279 13.33 9.99 12.42
N VAL A 280 12.72 9.56 11.31
CA VAL A 280 11.35 9.04 11.29
C VAL A 280 11.29 7.64 10.68
N VAL A 281 10.59 6.72 11.35
CA VAL A 281 10.10 5.48 10.73
C VAL A 281 8.63 5.67 10.35
N SER A 282 8.29 5.43 9.09
CA SER A 282 6.96 5.75 8.56
C SER A 282 6.39 4.61 7.73
N THR A 283 5.10 4.32 7.90
CA THR A 283 4.33 3.44 7.00
C THR A 283 3.69 4.20 5.83
N SER A 284 4.03 5.48 5.63
CA SER A 284 3.66 6.25 4.43
C SER A 284 4.27 5.67 3.14
N THR A 285 3.85 6.18 1.99
CA THR A 285 4.36 5.74 0.68
C THR A 285 5.70 6.40 0.31
N ARG A 286 5.93 7.65 0.75
CA ARG A 286 7.06 8.48 0.32
C ARG A 286 7.88 8.98 1.50
N ASN A 287 9.19 9.09 1.26
CA ASN A 287 10.17 9.63 2.20
C ASN A 287 11.05 10.73 1.58
N PHE A 288 10.65 11.35 0.45
CA PHE A 288 11.43 12.40 -0.23
C PHE A 288 11.86 13.56 0.69
N PRO A 289 12.96 14.29 0.36
CA PRO A 289 13.41 15.42 1.17
C PRO A 289 12.29 16.42 1.48
N ASN A 290 12.19 16.81 2.76
CA ASN A 290 11.21 17.77 3.29
C ASN A 290 9.74 17.33 3.27
N ARG A 291 9.46 16.06 2.97
CA ARG A 291 8.15 15.45 3.21
C ARG A 291 7.87 15.33 4.70
#